data_AF-A0A6C0JWR1-F1
#
_entry.id   AF-A0A6C0JWR1-F1
#
_cell.length_a   1.000
_cell.length_b   1.000
_cell.length_c   1.000
_cell.angle_alpha   90.00
_cell.angle_beta   90.00
_cell.angle_gamma   90.00
#
_symmetry.space_group_name_H-M   'P 1'
#
loop_
_entity.id
_entity.type
_entity.pdbx_description
1 polymer ?
#
loop_
_entity_poly.entity_id
_entity_poly.type
_entity_poly.pdbx_seq_one_letter_code
_entity_poly.pdbx_strand_id
1 'polypeptide(L)' 'MPYVMRKLANKNCYSVKKKTSKRGTRKTFSKCTTRKNAIKQMRLLRALEYNPNFKYSRK' A
#
# COMPACT_ATOMS: atom_id res chain seq x y z
N MET A 1 -3.43 11.05 -3.54
CA MET A 1 -3.31 9.65 -3.09
C MET A 1 -1.90 9.42 -2.52
N PRO A 2 -1.74 9.25 -1.20
CA PRO A 2 -0.43 9.13 -0.53
C PRO A 2 0.26 7.78 -0.80
N TYR A 3 -0.50 6.75 -1.19
CA TYR A 3 0.00 5.45 -1.62
C TYR A 3 -0.37 5.21 -3.09
N VAL A 4 0.45 4.43 -3.79
CA VAL A 4 0.27 4.03 -5.19
C VAL A 4 0.49 2.54 -5.35
N MET A 5 -0.34 1.94 -6.19
CA MET A 5 -0.18 0.57 -6.67
C MET A 5 0.36 0.62 -8.10
N ARG A 6 1.43 -0.13 -8.40
CA ARG A 6 2.02 -0.24 -9.75
C ARG A 6 2.19 -1.70 -10.13
N LYS A 7 1.68 -2.10 -11.31
CA LYS A 7 1.98 -3.41 -11.91
C LYS A 7 3.48 -3.46 -12.26
N LEU A 8 4.15 -4.55 -11.94
CA LEU A 8 5.54 -4.74 -12.36
C LEU A 8 5.58 -5.06 -13.85
N ALA A 9 6.52 -4.45 -14.57
CA ALA A 9 6.81 -4.85 -15.94
C ALA A 9 7.25 -6.32 -15.95
N ASN A 10 6.78 -7.07 -16.94
CA ASN A 10 7.12 -8.49 -17.16
C ASN A 10 6.72 -9.44 -16.01
N LYS A 11 5.88 -9.00 -15.06
CA LYS A 11 5.37 -9.86 -13.97
C LYS A 11 3.87 -9.65 -13.75
N ASN A 12 3.15 -10.74 -13.45
CA ASN A 12 1.73 -10.69 -13.09
C ASN A 12 1.49 -10.27 -11.62
N CYS A 13 2.29 -9.32 -11.12
CA CYS A 13 2.17 -8.85 -9.75
C CYS A 13 2.23 -7.33 -9.62
N TYR A 14 1.75 -6.86 -8.46
CA TYR A 14 1.56 -5.46 -8.12
C TYR A 14 2.44 -5.10 -6.92
N SER A 15 3.04 -3.91 -6.98
CA SER A 15 3.79 -3.29 -5.90
C SER A 15 2.98 -2.17 -5.28
N VAL A 16 3.07 -2.01 -3.95
CA VAL A 16 2.45 -0.92 -3.20
C VAL A 16 3.56 -0.04 -2.60
N LYS A 17 3.52 1.25 -2.91
CA LYS A 17 4.55 2.23 -2.52
C LYS A 17 3.90 3.51 -1.99
N LYS A 18 4.62 4.26 -1.15
CA LYS A 18 4.24 5.65 -0.84
C LYS A 18 4.56 6.54 -2.05
N LYS A 19 3.61 7.38 -2.47
CA LYS A 19 3.75 8.32 -3.61
C LYS A 19 4.89 9.30 -3.35
N THR A 20 4.91 9.87 -2.14
CA THR A 20 5.88 10.86 -1.69
C THR A 20 6.10 10.70 -0.20
N SER A 21 7.35 10.60 0.22
CA SER A 21 7.75 10.77 1.62
C SER A 21 8.15 12.22 1.82
N LYS A 22 7.79 12.82 2.97
CA LYS A 22 8.28 14.15 3.37
C LYS A 22 9.83 14.22 3.38
N ARG A 23 10.52 13.08 3.42
CA ARG A 23 12.00 12.95 3.39
C ARG A 23 12.54 12.38 2.06
N GLY A 24 11.80 12.48 0.96
CA GLY A 24 12.24 12.02 -0.38
C GLY A 24 12.25 10.50 -0.61
N THR A 25 12.31 9.68 0.44
CA THR A 25 12.40 8.21 0.36
C THR A 25 11.04 7.55 0.10
N ARG A 26 10.83 7.03 -1.11
CA ARG A 26 9.63 6.23 -1.46
C ARG A 26 9.67 4.86 -0.77
N LYS A 27 9.05 4.75 0.41
CA LYS A 27 8.93 3.46 1.12
C LYS A 27 8.08 2.48 0.29
N THR A 28 8.62 1.29 0.07
CA THR A 28 7.91 0.17 -0.57
C THR A 28 7.32 -0.70 0.53
N PHE A 29 6.00 -0.90 0.50
CA PHE A 29 5.29 -1.74 1.47
C PHE A 29 5.14 -3.17 0.98
N SER A 30 4.98 -3.35 -0.34
CA SER A 30 4.96 -4.67 -0.97
C SER A 30 5.66 -4.63 -2.32
N LYS A 31 6.55 -5.60 -2.56
CA LYS A 31 7.32 -5.70 -3.81
C LYS A 31 6.54 -6.42 -4.92
N CYS A 32 5.87 -7.51 -4.60
CA CYS A 32 5.13 -8.34 -5.57
C CYS A 32 3.96 -9.01 -4.85
N THR A 33 2.73 -8.60 -5.18
CA THR A 33 1.48 -9.12 -4.60
C THR A 33 0.39 -9.24 -5.66
N THR A 34 -0.66 -10.02 -5.38
CA THR A 34 -1.84 -10.08 -6.26
C THR A 34 -2.61 -8.75 -6.25
N ARG A 35 -3.40 -8.47 -7.29
CA ARG A 35 -4.23 -7.25 -7.37
C ARG A 35 -5.14 -7.11 -6.14
N LYS A 36 -5.77 -8.20 -5.71
CA LYS A 36 -6.67 -8.23 -4.55
C LYS A 36 -5.94 -7.84 -3.27
N ASN A 37 -4.75 -8.41 -3.03
CA ASN A 37 -3.96 -8.12 -1.83
C ASN A 37 -3.39 -6.70 -1.86
N ALA A 38 -2.96 -6.20 -3.01
CA ALA A 38 -2.50 -4.83 -3.17
C ALA A 38 -3.63 -3.82 -2.85
N ILE A 39 -4.86 -4.08 -3.30
CA ILE A 39 -6.03 -3.24 -2.97
C ILE A 39 -6.31 -3.28 -1.46
N LYS A 40 -6.30 -4.46 -0.83
CA LYS A 40 -6.48 -4.60 0.63
C LYS A 40 -5.41 -3.82 1.40
N GLN A 41 -4.15 -3.94 0.98
CA GLN A 41 -3.02 -3.20 1.58
C GLN A 41 -3.22 -1.68 1.46
N MET A 42 -3.67 -1.20 0.30
CA MET A 42 -3.95 0.22 0.09
C MET A 42 -5.07 0.73 1.00
N ARG A 43 -6.11 -0.07 1.22
CA ARG A 43 -7.20 0.27 2.15
C ARG A 43 -6.71 0.33 3.59
N LEU A 44 -5.92 -0.68 4.00
CA LEU A 44 -5.32 -0.73 5.33
C LEU A 44 -4.44 0.49 5.61
N LEU A 45 -3.53 0.81 4.68
CA LEU A 45 -2.62 1.96 4.83
C LEU A 45 -3.37 3.29 4.91
N ARG A 46 -4.47 3.45 4.16
CA ARG A 46 -5.34 4.64 4.27
C ARG A 46 -6.06 4.68 5.61
N ALA A 47 -6.58 3.55 6.07
CA ALA A 47 -7.27 3.49 7.35
C ALA A 47 -6.33 3.86 8.50
N LEU A 48 -5.10 3.36 8.49
CA LEU A 48 -4.08 3.72 9.48
C LEU A 48 -3.69 5.20 9.46
N GLU A 49 -3.75 5.87 8.30
CA GLU A 49 -3.34 7.28 8.17
C GLU A 49 -4.47 8.26 8.47
N TYR A 50 -5.72 7.92 8.14
CA TYR A 50 -6.87 8.82 8.26
C TYR A 50 -7.87 8.46 9.36
N ASN A 51 -7.80 7.24 9.91
CA ASN A 51 -8.65 6.81 11.02
C ASN A 51 -7.79 6.50 12.25
N PRO A 52 -7.61 7.46 13.18
CA PRO A 52 -6.77 7.27 14.36
C PRO A 52 -7.30 6.16 15.29
N ASN A 53 -8.60 5.83 15.20
CA ASN A 53 -9.24 4.78 15.98
C ASN A 53 -9.28 3.44 15.24
N PHE A 54 -8.53 3.29 14.14
CA PHE A 54 -8.47 2.04 13.39
C PHE A 54 -7.82 0.92 14.24
N LYS A 55 -8.65 0.14 14.93
CA LYS A 55 -8.23 -1.07 15.62
C LYS A 55 -8.26 -2.25 14.65
N TYR A 56 -7.09 -2.84 14.44
CA TYR A 56 -6.99 -4.13 13.78
C TYR A 56 -7.61 -5.21 14.68
N SER A 57 -8.78 -5.71 14.32
CA SER A 57 -9.42 -6.86 14.97
C SER A 57 -9.14 -8.10 14.12
N ARG A 58 -8.43 -9.08 14.68
CA ARG A 58 -8.35 -10.43 14.09
C ARG A 58 -9.64 -11.15 14.50
N LYS A 59 -10.63 -11.12 13.61
CA LYS A 59 -11.78 -12.01 13.73
C LYS A 59 -11.50 -13.28 12.93
#